data_AF-A0A6B3H504-F1
#
_entry.id   AF-A0A6B3H504-F1
#
_cell.length_a   1.000
_cell.length_b   1.000
_cell.length_c   1.000
_cell.angle_alpha   90.00
_cell.angle_beta   90.00
_cell.angle_gamma   90.00
#
_symmetry.space_group_name_H-M   'P 1'
#
loop_
_entity.id
_entity.type
_entity.pdbx_description
1 polymer ?
#
loop_
_entity_poly.entity_id
_entity_poly.type
_entity_poly.pdbx_seq_one_letter_code
_entity_poly.pdbx_strand_id
1 'polypeptide(L)'
;NSTGVALYGSRGGLILTYLTFSLPFSIWMLIGYFDSIPRDLDEAALVDGCGPVRALFQVVVPAAVPGIVAVSVYSFMTAWG
;
A
#
# COMPACT_ATOMS: atom_id res chain seq x y z
N ASN A 1 17.07 12.96 -26.11
CA ASN A 1 17.09 12.44 -24.73
C ASN A 1 16.93 13.59 -23.73
N SER A 2 15.79 14.31 -23.78
CA SER A 2 15.61 15.65 -23.19
C SER A 2 15.21 15.67 -21.71
N THR A 3 15.06 14.52 -21.05
CA THR A 3 14.70 14.41 -19.62
C THR A 3 15.85 13.92 -18.73
N GLY A 4 17.02 13.56 -19.29
CA GLY A 4 18.17 13.02 -18.55
C GLY A 4 17.95 11.62 -17.93
N VAL A 5 16.71 11.16 -17.82
CA VAL A 5 16.34 9.84 -17.29
C VAL A 5 16.28 8.83 -18.43
N ALA A 6 17.20 7.86 -18.43
CA ALA A 6 17.15 6.73 -19.35
C ALA A 6 15.99 5.81 -18.94
N LEU A 7 14.83 5.93 -19.59
CA LEU A 7 13.65 5.07 -19.36
C LEU A 7 13.65 3.84 -20.29
N TYR A 8 14.29 3.94 -21.45
CA TYR A 8 14.40 2.85 -22.41
C TYR A 8 15.49 1.87 -21.96
N GLY A 9 15.13 0.59 -21.77
CA GLY A 9 16.06 -0.46 -21.35
C GLY A 9 16.57 -0.35 -19.91
N SER A 10 15.96 0.49 -19.06
CA SER A 10 16.35 0.64 -17.66
C SER A 10 15.39 -0.05 -16.70
N ARG A 11 15.94 -0.54 -15.58
CA ARG A 11 15.15 -1.15 -14.50
C ARG A 11 14.14 -0.16 -13.91
N GLY A 12 14.49 1.13 -13.85
CA GLY A 12 13.60 2.18 -13.35
C GLY A 12 12.40 2.43 -14.27
N GLY A 13 12.59 2.39 -15.59
CA GLY A 13 11.50 2.49 -16.55
C GLY A 13 10.52 1.32 -16.43
N LEU A 14 11.06 0.09 -16.32
CA LEU A 14 10.25 -1.11 -16.08
C LEU A 14 9.43 -1.01 -14.79
N ILE A 15 10.07 -0.69 -13.65
CA ILE A 15 9.39 -0.56 -12.36
C ILE A 15 8.23 0.44 -12.45
N LEU A 16 8.46 1.61 -13.08
CA LEU A 16 7.43 2.64 -13.22
C LEU A 16 6.22 2.17 -14.04
N THR A 17 6.47 1.47 -15.15
CA THR A 17 5.40 0.92 -15.99
C THR A 17 4.61 -0.15 -15.23
N TYR A 18 5.27 -1.09 -14.57
CA TYR A 18 4.61 -2.11 -13.75
C TYR A 18 3.76 -1.48 -12.64
N LEU A 19 4.32 -0.48 -11.94
CA LEU A 19 3.60 0.25 -10.89
C LEU A 19 2.34 0.94 -11.41
N THR A 20 2.37 1.52 -12.62
CA THR A 20 1.21 2.22 -13.18
C THR A 20 -0.01 1.30 -13.33
N PHE A 21 0.21 0.02 -13.62
CA PHE A 21 -0.86 -0.97 -13.73
C PHE A 21 -1.19 -1.68 -12.42
N SER A 22 -0.19 -2.00 -11.59
CA SER A 22 -0.41 -2.76 -10.35
C SER A 22 -0.87 -1.89 -9.17
N LEU A 23 -0.45 -0.62 -9.09
CA LEU A 23 -0.81 0.31 -8.02
C LEU A 23 -2.32 0.51 -7.87
N PRO A 24 -3.09 0.88 -8.91
CA PRO A 24 -4.51 1.21 -8.72
C PRO A 24 -5.30 0.02 -8.14
N PHE A 25 -5.01 -1.19 -8.61
CA PHE A 25 -5.65 -2.40 -8.08
C PHE A 25 -5.19 -2.72 -6.65
N SER A 26 -3.89 -2.57 -6.37
CA SER A 26 -3.33 -2.75 -5.03
C SER A 26 -3.94 -1.77 -4.02
N ILE A 27 -4.11 -0.51 -4.41
CA ILE A 27 -4.77 0.52 -3.61
C ILE A 27 -6.23 0.13 -3.36
N TRP A 28 -6.96 -0.28 -4.39
CA TRP A 28 -8.35 -0.71 -4.25
C TRP A 28 -8.50 -1.90 -3.29
N MET A 29 -7.61 -2.89 -3.38
CA MET A 29 -7.58 -4.02 -2.47
C MET A 29 -7.25 -3.58 -1.03
N LEU A 30 -6.25 -2.72 -0.84
CA LEU A 30 -5.93 -2.16 0.48
C LEU A 30 -7.10 -1.38 1.08
N ILE A 31 -7.83 -0.59 0.28
CA ILE A 31 -9.03 0.11 0.74
C ILE A 31 -10.07 -0.88 1.25
N GLY A 32 -10.34 -1.97 0.52
CA GLY A 32 -11.26 -3.03 0.98
C GLY A 32 -10.84 -3.66 2.32
N TYR A 33 -9.53 -3.83 2.55
CA TYR A 33 -9.02 -4.27 3.85
C TYR A 33 -9.15 -3.21 4.93
N PHE A 34 -8.81 -1.95 4.66
CA PHE A 34 -8.95 -0.87 5.63
C PHE A 34 -10.41 -0.63 6.02
N ASP A 35 -11.37 -0.79 5.10
CA ASP A 35 -12.81 -0.66 5.39
C ASP A 35 -13.34 -1.79 6.28
N SER A 36 -12.65 -2.95 6.29
CA SER A 36 -12.95 -4.04 7.22
C SER A 36 -12.45 -3.80 8.65
N ILE A 37 -11.60 -2.79 8.87
CA ILE A 37 -11.07 -2.45 10.19
C ILE A 37 -12.15 -1.65 10.95
N PRO A 38 -12.59 -2.10 12.14
CA PRO A 38 -13.62 -1.42 12.90
C PRO A 38 -13.16 -0.03 13.34
N ARG A 39 -14.03 0.97 13.16
CA ARG A 39 -13.79 2.38 13.55
C ARG A 39 -13.53 2.56 15.04
N ASP A 40 -14.00 1.61 15.86
CA ASP A 40 -13.78 1.57 17.31
C ASP A 40 -12.28 1.59 17.67
N LEU A 41 -11.40 1.10 16.79
CA LEU A 41 -9.94 1.13 16.99
C LEU A 41 -9.37 2.55 16.89
N ASP A 42 -9.94 3.40 16.05
CA ASP A 42 -9.54 4.80 15.90
C ASP A 42 -10.05 5.62 17.10
N GLU A 43 -11.26 5.32 17.57
CA GLU A 43 -11.83 5.90 18.80
C GLU A 43 -11.04 5.49 20.05
N ALA A 44 -10.65 4.22 20.17
CA ALA A 44 -9.81 3.74 21.27
C ALA A 44 -8.42 4.41 21.26
N ALA A 45 -7.81 4.59 20.10
CA ALA A 45 -6.54 5.30 19.97
C ALA A 45 -6.66 6.79 20.38
N LEU A 46 -7.80 7.42 20.09
CA LEU A 46 -8.12 8.77 20.51
C LEU A 46 -8.28 8.87 22.04
N VAL A 47 -8.97 7.90 22.65
CA VAL A 47 -9.18 7.81 24.10
C VAL A 47 -7.86 7.55 24.84
N ASP A 48 -6.97 6.74 24.28
CA ASP A 48 -5.64 6.45 24.81
C ASP A 48 -4.64 7.62 24.64
N GLY A 49 -5.06 8.75 24.05
CA GLY A 49 -4.20 9.91 23.81
C GLY A 49 -3.08 9.64 22.81
N CYS A 50 -3.18 8.57 22.00
CA CYS A 50 -2.24 8.29 20.94
C CYS A 50 -2.47 9.28 19.79
N GLY A 51 -1.44 10.06 19.44
CA GLY A 51 -1.51 10.94 18.28
C GLY A 51 -1.76 10.16 16.97
N PRO A 52 -2.26 10.81 15.91
CA PRO A 52 -2.72 10.16 14.68
C PRO A 52 -1.63 9.32 13.98
N VAL A 53 -0.37 9.76 14.04
CA VAL A 53 0.76 8.99 13.48
C VAL A 53 0.97 7.68 14.26
N ARG A 54 0.83 7.72 15.58
CA ARG A 54 1.02 6.55 16.44
C ARG A 54 -0.13 5.56 16.27
N ALA A 55 -1.37 6.04 16.16
CA ALA A 55 -2.53 5.23 15.83
C ALA A 55 -2.37 4.51 14.48
N LEU A 56 -1.91 5.22 13.45
CA LEU A 56 -1.64 4.64 12.13
C LEU A 56 -0.66 3.47 12.21
N PHE A 57 0.52 3.67 12.79
CA PHE A 57 1.56 2.63 12.80
C PHE A 57 1.34 1.53 13.83
N GLN A 58 0.67 1.79 14.96
CA GLN A 58 0.50 0.81 16.04
C GLN A 58 -0.84 0.06 15.99
N VAL A 59 -1.85 0.60 15.32
CA VAL A 59 -3.19 0.00 15.29
C VAL A 59 -3.59 -0.34 13.86
N VAL A 60 -3.58 0.64 12.97
CA VAL A 60 -4.09 0.49 11.59
C VAL A 60 -3.17 -0.39 10.74
N VAL A 61 -1.85 -0.14 10.75
CA VAL A 61 -0.86 -0.94 10.00
C VAL A 61 -0.85 -2.41 10.41
N PRO A 62 -0.73 -2.79 11.71
CA PRO A 62 -0.76 -4.19 12.12
C PRO A 62 -2.10 -4.88 11.84
N ALA A 63 -3.22 -4.17 11.96
CA ALA A 63 -4.53 -4.69 11.58
C ALA A 63 -4.64 -4.93 10.06
N ALA A 64 -3.98 -4.11 9.24
CA ALA A 64 -3.94 -4.23 7.79
C ALA A 64 -2.87 -5.21 7.26
N VAL A 65 -1.98 -5.77 8.11
CA VAL A 65 -0.95 -6.76 7.72
C VAL A 65 -1.48 -7.88 6.82
N PRO A 66 -2.59 -8.59 7.14
CA PRO A 66 -3.10 -9.63 6.24
C PRO A 66 -3.45 -9.11 4.84
N GLY A 67 -3.98 -7.88 4.75
CA GLY A 67 -4.26 -7.22 3.48
C GLY A 67 -3.00 -6.81 2.72
N ILE A 68 -2.01 -6.27 3.44
CA ILE A 68 -0.70 -5.93 2.86
C ILE A 68 -0.03 -7.17 2.28
N VAL A 69 -0.08 -8.32 2.97
CA VAL A 69 0.47 -9.59 2.49
C VAL A 69 -0.25 -10.05 1.22
N ALA A 70 -1.58 -10.01 1.18
CA ALA A 70 -2.36 -10.38 0.00
C ALA A 70 -2.02 -9.51 -1.23
N VAL A 71 -1.94 -8.19 -1.02
CA VAL A 71 -1.58 -7.21 -2.05
C VAL A 71 -0.15 -7.40 -2.55
N SER A 72 0.78 -7.74 -1.64
CA SER A 72 2.18 -8.01 -1.98
C SER A 72 2.31 -9.23 -2.88
N VAL A 73 1.57 -10.30 -2.54
CA VAL A 73 1.52 -11.54 -3.32
C VAL A 73 0.89 -11.29 -4.70
N TYR A 74 -0.22 -10.54 -4.77
CA TYR A 74 -0.81 -10.12 -6.04
C TYR A 74 0.17 -9.31 -6.89
N SER A 75 0.79 -8.28 -6.32
CA SER A 75 1.74 -7.41 -7.03
C SER A 75 2.94 -8.19 -7.55
N PHE A 76 3.42 -9.18 -6.79
CA PHE A 76 4.50 -10.07 -7.22
C PHE A 76 4.09 -10.92 -8.42
N MET A 77 2.89 -11.52 -8.38
CA MET A 77 2.35 -12.28 -9.51
C MET A 77 2.18 -11.41 -10.76
N THR A 78 1.71 -10.17 -10.62
CA THR A 78 1.54 -9.25 -11.76
C THR A 78 2.87 -8.74 -12.32
N ALA A 79 3.89 -8.58 -11.48
CA ALA A 79 5.21 -8.14 -11.93
C ALA A 79 6.01 -9.26 -12.62
N TRP A 80 5.79 -10.51 -12.22
CA TRP A 80 6.49 -11.68 -12.74
C TRP A 80 5.75 -12.37 -13.90
N GLY A 81 4.42 -12.28 -13.94
CA GLY A 81 3.55 -12.87 -14.97
C GLY A 81 3.56 -12.15 -16.30
#